data_AF-A0A838I1R3-F1
#
_entry.id   AF-A0A838I1R3-F1
#
_cell.length_a   1.000
_cell.length_b   1.000
_cell.length_c   1.000
_cell.angle_alpha   90.00
_cell.angle_beta   90.00
_cell.angle_gamma   90.00
#
_symmetry.space_group_name_H-M   'P 1'
#
loop_
_entity.id
_entity.type
_entity.pdbx_description
1 polymer ?
#
loop_
_entity_poly.entity_id
_entity_poly.type
_entity_poly.pdbx_seq_one_letter_code
_entity_poly.pdbx_strand_id
1 'polypeptide(L)'
;MTLLEVLQSTTAYFAKREIESPRLNAEHLLAHSLGRKRIELYLEFERALDEAELAPLRELVRRRGQGEPLQHLLGTVEFCGRTFVCDKRALIPRPETEELVEHLLKSEIGKQKPEILDVGTGSGVIALSLAAAVPEAKVHAIDLSEDALALARQNAEMLGLGSRVSFARSNLLRDVKGSFDLIVANLPYVPAADGPTLPREVLHDPALAMFGG
;
A
#
# COMPACT_ATOMS: atom_id res chain seq x y z
N MET A 1 6.11 -27.07 17.15
CA MET A 1 6.51 -27.13 15.73
C MET A 1 7.68 -26.18 15.55
N THR A 2 8.67 -26.56 14.73
CA THR A 2 9.77 -25.66 14.39
C THR A 2 9.31 -24.58 13.41
N LEU A 3 10.04 -23.47 13.33
CA LEU A 3 9.78 -22.39 12.38
C LEU A 3 9.72 -22.94 10.95
N LEU A 4 10.62 -23.86 10.59
CA LEU A 4 10.65 -24.48 9.27
C LEU A 4 9.41 -25.33 8.99
N GLU A 5 8.94 -26.14 9.95
CA GLU A 5 7.70 -26.92 9.82
C GLU A 5 6.47 -26.02 9.59
N VAL A 6 6.41 -24.90 10.32
CA VAL A 6 5.33 -23.91 10.19
C VAL A 6 5.39 -23.20 8.84
N LEU A 7 6.59 -22.83 8.38
CA LEU A 7 6.79 -22.24 7.05
C LEU A 7 6.36 -23.21 5.94
N GLN A 8 6.76 -24.47 6.02
CA GLN A 8 6.43 -25.50 5.02
C GLN A 8 4.93 -25.78 4.98
N SER A 9 4.30 -25.97 6.15
CA SER A 9 2.85 -26.21 6.24
C SER A 9 2.02 -25.03 5.74
N THR A 10 2.41 -23.80 6.08
CA THR A 10 1.76 -22.57 5.58
C THR A 10 1.93 -22.43 4.06
N THR A 11 3.14 -22.68 3.54
CA THR A 11 3.42 -22.68 2.09
C THR A 11 2.52 -23.68 1.35
N ALA A 12 2.40 -24.91 1.87
CA ALA A 12 1.54 -25.94 1.28
C ALA A 12 0.05 -25.56 1.35
N TYR A 13 -0.38 -24.92 2.44
CA TYR A 13 -1.75 -24.40 2.57
C TYR A 13 -2.05 -23.33 1.52
N PHE A 14 -1.14 -22.37 1.32
CA PHE A 14 -1.27 -21.31 0.32
C PHE A 14 -1.24 -21.83 -1.11
N ALA A 15 -0.39 -22.81 -1.42
CA ALA A 15 -0.38 -23.46 -2.73
C ALA A 15 -1.74 -24.10 -3.08
N LYS A 16 -2.38 -24.79 -2.12
CA LYS A 16 -3.72 -25.37 -2.29
C LYS A 16 -4.84 -24.33 -2.47
N ARG A 17 -4.59 -23.08 -2.09
CA ARG A 17 -5.51 -21.96 -2.20
C ARG A 17 -5.21 -21.05 -3.39
N GLU A 18 -4.25 -21.44 -4.24
CA GLU A 18 -3.83 -20.70 -5.43
C GLU A 18 -3.35 -19.28 -5.11
N ILE A 19 -2.77 -19.08 -3.91
CA ILE A 19 -2.11 -17.83 -3.56
C ILE A 19 -0.80 -17.73 -4.35
N GLU A 20 -0.60 -16.61 -5.03
CA GLU A 20 0.64 -16.37 -5.77
C GLU A 20 1.86 -16.37 -4.84
N SER A 21 2.99 -16.92 -5.30
CA SER A 21 4.22 -17.02 -4.52
C SER A 21 3.98 -17.53 -3.07
N PRO A 22 3.46 -18.77 -2.89
CA PRO A 22 3.01 -19.26 -1.58
C PRO A 22 4.05 -19.13 -0.47
N ARG A 23 5.31 -19.47 -0.76
CA ARG A 23 6.39 -19.41 0.21
C ARG A 23 6.72 -17.98 0.63
N LEU A 24 6.74 -17.06 -0.33
CA LEU A 24 7.00 -15.65 -0.07
C LEU A 24 5.93 -15.07 0.88
N ASN A 25 4.66 -15.34 0.60
CA ASN A 25 3.54 -14.95 1.47
C ASN A 25 3.70 -15.52 2.89
N ALA A 26 4.06 -16.80 3.01
CA ALA A 26 4.31 -17.43 4.30
C ALA A 26 5.45 -16.75 5.06
N GLU A 27 6.59 -16.48 4.41
CA GLU A 27 7.72 -15.77 5.01
C GLU A 27 7.35 -14.37 5.51
N HIS A 28 6.57 -13.61 4.73
CA HIS A 28 6.12 -12.27 5.15
C HIS A 28 5.24 -12.34 6.41
N LEU A 29 4.28 -13.27 6.46
CA LEU A 29 3.39 -13.41 7.63
C LEU A 29 4.11 -13.94 8.87
N LEU A 30 5.04 -14.90 8.71
CA LEU A 30 5.87 -15.38 9.82
C LEU A 30 6.76 -14.25 10.36
N ALA A 31 7.45 -13.53 9.47
CA ALA A 31 8.31 -12.41 9.84
C ALA A 31 7.51 -11.34 10.59
N HIS A 32 6.33 -10.97 10.08
CA HIS A 32 5.44 -10.01 10.71
C HIS A 32 4.97 -10.48 12.10
N SER A 33 4.45 -11.71 12.19
CA SER A 33 3.92 -12.25 13.46
C SER A 33 4.98 -12.39 14.55
N LEU A 34 6.26 -12.58 14.16
CA LEU A 34 7.38 -12.73 15.09
C LEU A 34 8.15 -11.43 15.34
N GLY A 35 7.77 -10.33 14.68
CA GLY A 35 8.50 -9.06 14.76
C GLY A 35 9.94 -9.12 14.22
N ARG A 36 10.16 -9.92 13.17
CA ARG A 36 11.48 -10.17 12.56
C ARG A 36 11.53 -9.68 11.11
N LYS A 37 12.74 -9.53 10.57
CA LYS A 37 12.98 -9.45 9.13
C LYS A 37 12.92 -10.85 8.54
N ARG A 38 12.48 -10.94 7.28
CA ARG A 38 12.41 -12.22 6.55
C ARG A 38 13.71 -13.00 6.53
N ILE A 39 14.86 -12.30 6.38
CA ILE A 39 16.17 -12.94 6.36
C ILE A 39 16.54 -13.62 7.68
N GLU A 40 16.05 -13.10 8.82
CA GLU A 40 16.34 -13.66 10.14
C GLU A 40 15.65 -15.03 10.33
N LEU A 41 14.53 -15.27 9.64
CA LEU A 41 13.84 -16.57 9.68
C LEU A 41 14.76 -17.73 9.26
N TYR A 42 15.65 -17.50 8.29
CA TYR A 42 16.58 -18.50 7.76
C TYR A 42 17.64 -18.94 8.77
N LEU A 43 17.92 -18.10 9.77
CA LEU A 43 18.87 -18.39 10.84
C LEU A 43 18.21 -19.17 11.99
N GLU A 44 16.88 -19.21 12.03
CA GLU A 44 16.09 -19.74 13.15
C GLU A 44 15.21 -20.94 12.76
N PHE A 45 15.50 -21.65 11.67
CA PHE A 45 14.65 -22.74 11.17
C PHE A 45 14.34 -23.83 12.21
N GLU A 46 15.30 -24.16 13.07
CA GLU A 46 15.14 -25.16 14.14
C GLU A 46 14.47 -24.61 15.42
N ARG A 47 14.23 -23.30 15.48
CA ARG A 47 13.59 -22.66 16.64
C ARG A 47 12.16 -23.18 16.78
N ALA A 48 11.83 -23.71 17.95
CA ALA A 48 10.46 -24.06 18.28
C ALA A 48 9.61 -22.80 18.48
N LEU A 49 8.43 -22.77 17.87
CA LEU A 49 7.41 -21.74 18.11
C LEU A 49 6.41 -22.25 19.15
N ASP A 50 6.08 -21.39 20.11
CA ASP A 50 5.07 -21.68 21.12
C ASP A 50 3.66 -21.28 20.66
N GLU A 51 2.64 -21.59 21.47
CA GLU A 51 1.25 -21.35 21.10
C GLU A 51 0.89 -19.85 21.08
N ALA A 52 1.58 -19.02 21.87
CA ALA A 52 1.37 -17.57 21.87
C ALA A 52 1.88 -16.94 20.56
N GLU A 53 2.90 -17.52 19.94
CA GLU A 53 3.38 -17.12 18.61
C GLU A 53 2.54 -17.72 17.47
N LEU A 54 2.09 -18.96 17.61
CA LEU A 54 1.34 -19.65 16.56
C LEU A 54 -0.10 -19.15 16.41
N ALA A 55 -0.76 -18.75 17.51
CA ALA A 55 -2.15 -18.28 17.48
C ALA A 55 -2.38 -17.06 16.56
N PRO A 56 -1.65 -15.93 16.69
CA PRO A 56 -1.83 -14.79 15.79
C PRO A 56 -1.46 -15.14 14.34
N LEU A 57 -0.41 -15.94 14.13
CA LEU A 57 -0.01 -16.38 12.81
C LEU A 57 -1.10 -17.19 12.10
N ARG A 58 -1.75 -18.13 12.80
CA ARG A 58 -2.83 -18.96 12.22
C ARG A 58 -3.99 -18.11 11.71
N GLU A 59 -4.34 -17.03 12.41
CA GLU A 59 -5.40 -16.13 11.96
C GLU A 59 -5.00 -15.36 10.70
N LEU A 60 -3.76 -14.86 10.63
CA LEU A 60 -3.25 -14.19 9.43
C LEU A 60 -3.21 -15.15 8.22
N VAL A 61 -2.75 -16.38 8.43
CA VAL A 61 -2.71 -17.42 7.39
C VAL A 61 -4.12 -17.79 6.93
N ARG A 62 -5.07 -17.91 7.86
CA ARG A 62 -6.47 -18.19 7.54
C ARG A 62 -7.06 -17.09 6.65
N ARG A 63 -6.91 -15.82 7.04
CA ARG A 63 -7.38 -14.65 6.30
C ARG A 63 -6.72 -14.52 4.93
N ARG A 64 -5.40 -14.74 4.84
CA ARG A 64 -4.69 -14.74 3.56
C ARG A 64 -5.23 -15.82 2.62
N GLY A 65 -5.45 -17.03 3.12
CA GLY A 65 -6.02 -18.13 2.34
C GLY A 65 -7.50 -17.92 1.92
N GLN A 66 -8.16 -16.89 2.44
CA GLN A 66 -9.49 -16.47 2.00
C GLN A 66 -9.46 -15.38 0.91
N GLY A 67 -8.26 -14.89 0.57
CA GLY A 67 -8.05 -13.87 -0.47
C GLY A 67 -7.76 -12.48 0.07
N GLU A 68 -7.66 -12.27 1.40
CA GLU A 68 -7.33 -10.93 1.91
C GLU A 68 -5.89 -10.55 1.52
N PRO A 69 -5.64 -9.37 0.93
CA PRO A 69 -4.32 -8.94 0.47
C PRO A 69 -3.24 -9.02 1.55
N LEU A 70 -2.02 -9.41 1.16
CA LEU A 70 -0.90 -9.49 2.09
C LEU A 70 -0.65 -8.15 2.79
N GLN A 71 -0.70 -7.05 2.05
CA GLN A 71 -0.46 -5.70 2.57
C GLN A 71 -1.46 -5.29 3.65
N HIS A 72 -2.74 -5.67 3.50
CA HIS A 72 -3.77 -5.45 4.54
C HIS A 72 -3.51 -6.28 5.80
N LEU A 73 -2.92 -7.47 5.65
CA LEU A 73 -2.55 -8.32 6.79
C LEU A 73 -1.30 -7.80 7.50
N LEU A 74 -0.34 -7.27 6.75
CA LEU A 74 0.87 -6.63 7.29
C LEU A 74 0.57 -5.24 7.87
N GLY A 75 -0.52 -4.60 7.43
CA GLY A 75 -0.88 -3.22 7.76
C GLY A 75 -0.01 -2.16 7.07
N THR A 76 0.91 -2.59 6.20
CA THR A 76 1.87 -1.70 5.54
C THR A 76 2.19 -2.15 4.11
N VAL A 77 2.75 -1.21 3.35
CA VAL A 77 3.27 -1.40 2.00
C VAL A 77 4.52 -0.55 1.83
N GLU A 78 5.49 -1.04 1.07
CA GLU A 78 6.66 -0.25 0.67
C GLU A 78 6.37 0.42 -0.68
N PHE A 79 6.69 1.70 -0.80
CA PHE A 79 6.50 2.49 -2.01
C PHE A 79 7.57 3.57 -2.10
N CYS A 80 8.30 3.65 -3.21
CA CYS A 80 9.40 4.61 -3.43
C CYS A 80 10.40 4.66 -2.24
N GLY A 81 10.78 3.48 -1.73
CA GLY A 81 11.73 3.32 -0.62
C GLY A 81 11.23 3.80 0.75
N ARG A 82 9.91 3.95 0.92
CA ARG A 82 9.26 4.35 2.18
C ARG A 82 8.18 3.35 2.55
N THR A 83 7.95 3.17 3.83
CA THR A 83 6.85 2.34 4.34
C THR A 83 5.63 3.21 4.62
N PHE A 84 4.48 2.80 4.09
CA PHE A 84 3.18 3.43 4.30
C PHE A 84 2.26 2.45 5.03
N VAL A 85 1.41 2.98 5.90
CA VAL A 85 0.23 2.27 6.39
C VAL A 85 -0.67 1.93 5.21
N CYS A 86 -1.15 0.69 5.17
CA CYS A 86 -1.95 0.13 4.10
C CYS A 86 -3.11 -0.68 4.68
N ASP A 87 -4.33 -0.24 4.40
CA ASP A 87 -5.57 -0.91 4.80
C ASP A 87 -6.71 -0.57 3.83
N LYS A 88 -7.90 -1.09 4.14
CA LYS A 88 -9.11 -1.05 3.31
C LYS A 88 -9.66 0.35 3.03
N ARG A 89 -9.06 1.42 3.55
CA ARG A 89 -9.51 2.81 3.31
C ARG A 89 -9.10 3.35 1.95
N ALA A 90 -8.10 2.75 1.30
CA ALA A 90 -7.63 3.15 -0.03
C ALA A 90 -7.17 1.93 -0.85
N LEU A 91 -6.87 2.15 -2.14
CA LEU A 91 -6.26 1.14 -3.00
C LEU A 91 -4.86 0.79 -2.50
N ILE A 92 -4.49 -0.49 -2.56
CA ILE A 92 -3.10 -0.91 -2.33
C ILE A 92 -2.23 -0.31 -3.45
N PRO A 93 -1.19 0.48 -3.12
CA PRO A 93 -0.25 1.04 -4.10
C PRO A 93 0.33 -0.03 -5.02
N ARG A 94 0.39 0.28 -6.31
CA ARG A 94 0.89 -0.65 -7.34
C ARG A 94 2.32 -0.27 -7.75
N PRO A 95 3.22 -1.24 -8.00
CA PRO A 95 4.60 -0.96 -8.40
C PRO A 95 4.72 -0.03 -9.61
N GLU A 96 3.81 -0.14 -10.57
CA GLU A 96 3.75 0.70 -11.77
C GLU A 96 3.53 2.18 -11.42
N THR A 97 2.93 2.48 -10.27
CA THR A 97 2.76 3.86 -9.78
C THR A 97 4.09 4.44 -9.26
N GLU A 98 5.05 3.60 -8.86
CA GLU A 98 6.40 4.08 -8.53
C GLU A 98 7.12 4.61 -9.77
N GLU A 99 6.92 3.97 -10.93
CA GLU A 99 7.49 4.43 -12.19
C GLU A 99 7.01 5.85 -12.52
N LEU A 100 5.72 6.16 -12.29
CA LEU A 100 5.19 7.52 -12.46
C LEU A 100 5.95 8.54 -11.60
N VAL A 101 6.15 8.24 -10.31
CA VAL A 101 6.87 9.11 -9.39
C VAL A 101 8.33 9.28 -9.84
N GLU A 102 9.00 8.19 -10.23
CA GLU A 102 10.38 8.21 -10.70
C GLU A 102 10.54 9.08 -11.96
N HIS A 103 9.63 8.94 -12.94
CA HIS A 103 9.64 9.75 -14.15
C HIS A 103 9.46 11.25 -13.84
N LEU A 104 8.55 11.60 -12.93
CA LEU A 104 8.33 12.98 -12.51
C LEU A 104 9.56 13.58 -11.83
N LEU A 105 10.24 12.83 -10.97
CA LEU A 105 11.45 13.27 -10.28
C LEU A 105 12.65 13.46 -11.22
N LYS A 106 12.73 12.68 -12.30
CA LYS A 106 13.78 12.84 -13.34
C LYS A 106 13.50 14.01 -14.30
N SER A 107 12.26 14.48 -14.36
CA SER A 107 11.87 15.63 -15.20
C SER A 107 12.35 16.97 -14.63
N GLU A 108 12.15 18.06 -15.36
CA GLU A 108 12.48 19.41 -14.89
C GLU A 108 11.69 19.82 -13.63
N ILE A 109 10.50 19.23 -13.40
CA ILE A 109 9.68 19.50 -12.21
C ILE A 109 10.43 19.10 -10.94
N GLY A 110 11.14 17.97 -10.96
CA GLY A 110 11.93 17.47 -9.83
C GLY A 110 13.12 18.36 -9.45
N LYS A 111 13.49 19.33 -10.31
CA LYS A 111 14.64 20.24 -10.12
C LYS A 111 14.22 21.65 -9.69
N GLN A 112 12.94 21.90 -9.51
CA GLN A 112 12.38 23.22 -9.21
C GLN A 112 11.70 23.25 -7.82
N LYS A 113 10.92 24.30 -7.55
CA LYS A 113 10.06 24.44 -6.36
C LYS A 113 8.57 24.35 -6.77
N PRO A 114 8.12 23.22 -7.32
CA PRO A 114 6.81 23.15 -7.96
C PRO A 114 5.66 23.20 -6.95
N GLU A 115 4.54 23.78 -7.38
CA GLU A 115 3.24 23.58 -6.76
C GLU A 115 2.55 22.39 -7.44
N ILE A 116 2.38 21.29 -6.69
CA ILE A 116 1.91 19.99 -7.17
C ILE A 116 0.52 19.70 -6.62
N LEU A 117 -0.38 19.19 -7.47
CA LEU A 117 -1.67 18.64 -7.08
C LEU A 117 -1.74 17.14 -7.39
N ASP A 118 -1.98 16.32 -6.37
CA ASP A 118 -2.28 14.88 -6.49
C ASP A 118 -3.80 14.64 -6.38
N VAL A 119 -4.40 14.14 -7.45
CA VAL A 119 -5.85 13.94 -7.58
C VAL A 119 -6.20 12.46 -7.39
N GLY A 120 -7.07 12.18 -6.41
CA GLY A 120 -7.36 10.80 -6.00
C GLY A 120 -6.19 10.23 -5.19
N THR A 121 -5.70 10.99 -4.21
CA THR A 121 -4.44 10.69 -3.51
C THR A 121 -4.44 9.34 -2.78
N GLY A 122 -5.61 8.79 -2.46
CA GLY A 122 -5.72 7.49 -1.81
C GLY A 122 -4.99 7.48 -0.47
N SER A 123 -3.99 6.61 -0.33
CA SER A 123 -3.13 6.49 0.85
C SER A 123 -2.04 7.59 0.94
N GLY A 124 -1.99 8.51 -0.02
CA GLY A 124 -1.03 9.63 -0.07
C GLY A 124 0.30 9.28 -0.71
N VAL A 125 0.47 8.08 -1.29
CA VAL A 125 1.79 7.57 -1.71
C VAL A 125 2.48 8.41 -2.77
N ILE A 126 1.74 8.97 -3.73
CA ILE A 126 2.31 9.87 -4.76
C ILE A 126 2.69 11.20 -4.11
N ALA A 127 1.71 11.89 -3.49
CA ALA A 127 1.92 13.18 -2.84
C ALA A 127 3.08 13.18 -1.83
N LEU A 128 3.12 12.19 -0.94
CA LEU A 128 4.13 12.10 0.12
C LEU A 128 5.51 11.72 -0.43
N SER A 129 5.57 10.86 -1.44
CA SER A 129 6.86 10.52 -2.08
C SER A 129 7.45 11.73 -2.80
N LEU A 130 6.63 12.51 -3.52
CA LEU A 130 7.06 13.75 -4.17
C LEU A 130 7.48 14.81 -3.14
N ALA A 131 6.70 15.01 -2.07
CA ALA A 131 7.03 15.96 -1.00
C ALA A 131 8.35 15.62 -0.30
N ALA A 132 8.63 14.33 -0.12
CA ALA A 132 9.85 13.85 0.51
C ALA A 132 11.07 13.94 -0.40
N ALA A 133 10.91 13.74 -1.71
CA ALA A 133 11.99 13.79 -2.69
C ALA A 133 12.33 15.22 -3.14
N VAL A 134 11.36 16.14 -3.09
CA VAL A 134 11.54 17.55 -3.48
C VAL A 134 11.27 18.45 -2.26
N PRO A 135 12.31 18.78 -1.46
CA PRO A 135 12.16 19.53 -0.22
C PRO A 135 11.57 20.93 -0.34
N GLU A 136 11.47 21.49 -1.53
CA GLU A 136 10.88 22.81 -1.76
C GLU A 136 9.53 22.76 -2.48
N ALA A 137 9.02 21.56 -2.81
CA ALA A 137 7.71 21.42 -3.42
C ALA A 137 6.60 21.74 -2.41
N LYS A 138 5.58 22.43 -2.92
CA LYS A 138 4.31 22.65 -2.22
C LYS A 138 3.30 21.65 -2.77
N VAL A 139 2.95 20.66 -1.97
CA VAL A 139 2.10 19.55 -2.43
C VAL A 139 0.70 19.67 -1.83
N HIS A 140 -0.30 19.52 -2.68
CA HIS A 140 -1.70 19.44 -2.32
C HIS A 140 -2.23 18.09 -2.78
N ALA A 141 -2.98 17.43 -1.91
CA ALA A 141 -3.50 16.10 -2.13
C ALA A 141 -5.01 16.12 -1.91
N ILE A 142 -5.76 15.66 -2.91
CA ILE A 142 -7.22 15.64 -2.86
C ILE A 142 -7.76 14.25 -3.12
N ASP A 143 -8.87 13.94 -2.47
CA ASP A 143 -9.63 12.72 -2.69
C ASP A 143 -11.12 12.98 -2.50
N LEU A 144 -11.96 12.13 -3.09
CA LEU A 144 -13.39 12.14 -2.85
C LEU A 144 -13.74 11.49 -1.49
N SER A 145 -12.91 10.53 -1.05
CA SER A 145 -13.09 9.73 0.15
C SER A 145 -12.40 10.36 1.37
N GLU A 146 -13.17 10.67 2.41
CA GLU A 146 -12.61 11.11 3.71
C GLU A 146 -11.79 10.00 4.38
N ASP A 147 -12.15 8.73 4.19
CA ASP A 147 -11.41 7.60 4.75
C ASP A 147 -10.02 7.48 4.13
N ALA A 148 -9.92 7.70 2.81
CA ALA A 148 -8.64 7.75 2.11
C ALA A 148 -7.80 8.93 2.62
N LEU A 149 -8.39 10.13 2.72
CA LEU A 149 -7.70 11.30 3.27
C LEU A 149 -7.25 11.09 4.72
N ALA A 150 -8.02 10.38 5.55
CA ALA A 150 -7.63 10.02 6.90
C ALA A 150 -6.40 9.11 6.91
N LEU A 151 -6.35 8.11 6.01
CA LEU A 151 -5.18 7.26 5.82
C LEU A 151 -3.96 8.06 5.31
N ALA A 152 -4.16 8.94 4.33
CA ALA A 152 -3.09 9.80 3.81
C ALA A 152 -2.50 10.73 4.86
N ARG A 153 -3.34 11.34 5.71
CA ARG A 153 -2.88 12.15 6.86
C ARG A 153 -2.11 11.31 7.87
N GLN A 154 -2.58 10.09 8.18
CA GLN A 154 -1.85 9.17 9.07
C GLN A 154 -0.46 8.84 8.52
N ASN A 155 -0.36 8.57 7.22
CA ASN A 155 0.92 8.35 6.54
C ASN A 155 1.81 9.59 6.56
N ALA A 156 1.24 10.78 6.37
CA ALA A 156 1.97 12.04 6.44
C ALA A 156 2.59 12.26 7.82
N GLU A 157 1.83 12.04 8.90
CA GLU A 157 2.35 12.14 10.27
C GLU A 157 3.44 11.11 10.55
N MET A 158 3.21 9.84 10.18
CA MET A 158 4.19 8.76 10.37
C MET A 158 5.52 9.05 9.67
N LEU A 159 5.50 9.70 8.50
CA LEU A 159 6.68 10.06 7.73
C LEU A 159 7.28 11.42 8.11
N GLY A 160 6.68 12.16 9.04
CA GLY A 160 7.11 13.51 9.40
C GLY A 160 6.88 14.57 8.30
N LEU A 161 5.89 14.34 7.44
CA LEU A 161 5.53 15.17 6.29
C LEU A 161 4.17 15.88 6.46
N GLY A 162 3.54 15.82 7.62
CA GLY A 162 2.22 16.41 7.88
C GLY A 162 2.13 17.91 7.55
N SER A 163 3.21 18.66 7.73
CA SER A 163 3.29 20.09 7.38
C SER A 163 3.66 20.36 5.92
N ARG A 164 4.03 19.32 5.17
CA ARG A 164 4.54 19.40 3.79
C ARG A 164 3.47 19.18 2.73
N VAL A 165 2.35 18.58 3.12
CA VAL A 165 1.25 18.23 2.22
C VAL A 165 -0.06 18.75 2.79
N SER A 166 -0.84 19.47 1.97
CA SER A 166 -2.21 19.85 2.33
C SER A 166 -3.18 18.77 1.86
N PHE A 167 -4.22 18.48 2.65
CA PHE A 167 -5.22 17.45 2.34
C PHE A 167 -6.63 18.03 2.34
N ALA A 168 -7.32 17.95 1.21
CA ALA A 168 -8.68 18.46 1.06
C ALA A 168 -9.60 17.47 0.33
N ARG A 169 -10.87 17.43 0.71
CA ARG A 169 -11.87 16.67 -0.03
C ARG A 169 -12.31 17.44 -1.27
N SER A 170 -12.33 16.77 -2.42
CA SER A 170 -12.84 17.32 -3.68
C SER A 170 -13.25 16.19 -4.60
N ASN A 171 -14.28 16.42 -5.41
CA ASN A 171 -14.57 15.54 -6.55
C ASN A 171 -13.74 15.99 -7.75
N LEU A 172 -12.65 15.26 -8.03
CA LEU A 172 -11.66 15.65 -9.04
C LEU A 172 -11.27 17.12 -8.82
N LEU A 173 -11.29 17.95 -9.86
CA LEU A 173 -10.90 19.36 -9.80
C LEU A 173 -12.03 20.32 -9.42
N ARG A 174 -13.24 19.85 -9.05
CA ARG A 174 -14.41 20.73 -8.85
C ARG A 174 -14.19 21.83 -7.82
N ASP A 175 -13.56 21.50 -6.70
CA ASP A 175 -13.35 22.44 -5.58
C ASP A 175 -11.93 23.03 -5.57
N VAL A 176 -11.15 22.75 -6.61
CA VAL A 176 -9.76 23.18 -6.76
C VAL A 176 -9.71 24.55 -7.43
N LYS A 177 -8.92 25.47 -6.87
CA LYS A 177 -8.69 26.81 -7.42
C LYS A 177 -7.20 27.06 -7.60
N GLY A 178 -6.86 27.87 -8.60
CA GLY A 178 -5.49 28.26 -8.90
C GLY A 178 -4.85 27.45 -10.02
N SER A 179 -3.53 27.58 -10.14
CA SER A 179 -2.70 26.90 -11.12
C SER A 179 -1.64 26.07 -10.40
N PHE A 180 -1.26 24.95 -11.02
CA PHE A 180 -0.25 24.04 -10.50
C PHE A 180 0.79 23.81 -11.59
N ASP A 181 2.05 23.66 -11.21
CA ASP A 181 3.13 23.29 -12.12
C ASP A 181 3.02 21.83 -12.55
N LEU A 182 2.38 21.01 -11.70
CA LEU A 182 2.10 19.60 -11.96
C LEU A 182 0.74 19.20 -11.38
N ILE A 183 -0.09 18.57 -12.20
CA ILE A 183 -1.24 17.79 -11.75
C ILE A 183 -0.95 16.32 -12.05
N VAL A 184 -0.96 15.48 -11.02
CA VAL A 184 -0.73 14.04 -11.10
C VAL A 184 -1.94 13.30 -10.57
N ALA A 185 -2.23 12.14 -11.13
CA ALA A 185 -3.35 11.32 -10.70
C ALA A 185 -3.14 9.86 -11.09
N ASN A 186 -3.51 8.94 -10.20
CA ASN A 186 -3.74 7.53 -10.52
C ASN A 186 -5.20 7.21 -10.23
N LEU A 187 -6.07 7.57 -11.17
CA LEU A 187 -7.52 7.47 -11.02
C LEU A 187 -8.03 6.06 -11.34
N PRO A 188 -9.21 5.68 -10.82
CA PRO A 188 -9.87 4.44 -11.19
C PRO A 188 -10.04 4.30 -12.71
N TYR A 189 -9.56 3.20 -13.27
CA TYR A 189 -9.59 2.95 -14.73
C TYR A 189 -10.21 1.60 -15.11
N VAL A 190 -10.62 0.78 -14.14
CA VAL A 190 -11.22 -0.53 -14.41
C VAL A 190 -12.70 -0.35 -14.80
N PRO A 191 -13.17 -0.87 -15.93
CA PRO A 191 -14.60 -0.87 -16.24
C PRO A 191 -15.39 -1.67 -15.19
N ALA A 192 -16.54 -1.19 -14.71
CA ALA A 192 -17.33 -1.93 -13.71
C ALA A 192 -17.77 -3.33 -14.20
N ALA A 193 -17.95 -3.49 -15.53
CA ALA A 193 -18.28 -4.77 -16.14
C ALA A 193 -17.20 -5.85 -15.94
N ASP A 194 -15.95 -5.44 -15.72
CA ASP A 194 -14.82 -6.35 -15.57
C ASP A 194 -14.63 -6.83 -14.12
N GLY A 195 -15.41 -6.30 -13.18
CA GLY A 195 -15.37 -6.67 -11.75
C GLY A 195 -15.36 -8.19 -11.48
N PRO A 196 -16.17 -9.03 -12.15
CA PRO A 196 -16.16 -10.48 -11.97
C PRO A 196 -14.86 -11.18 -12.39
N THR A 197 -14.02 -10.53 -13.21
CA THR A 197 -12.75 -11.09 -13.70
C THR A 197 -11.55 -10.68 -12.86
N LEU A 198 -11.73 -9.75 -11.91
CA LEU A 198 -10.65 -9.28 -11.06
C LEU A 198 -10.20 -10.36 -10.08
N PRO A 199 -8.89 -10.43 -9.76
CA PRO A 199 -8.39 -11.28 -8.70
C PRO A 199 -9.14 -11.02 -7.39
N ARG A 200 -9.42 -12.07 -6.62
CA ARG A 200 -10.18 -11.98 -5.37
C ARG A 200 -9.62 -10.96 -4.39
N GLU A 201 -8.30 -10.80 -4.39
CA GLU A 201 -7.58 -9.88 -3.53
C GLU A 201 -7.91 -8.42 -3.83
N VAL A 202 -8.07 -8.09 -5.11
CA VAL A 202 -8.40 -6.73 -5.57
C VAL A 202 -9.77 -6.30 -5.05
N LEU A 203 -10.72 -7.25 -4.91
CA LEU A 203 -12.05 -6.98 -4.38
C LEU A 203 -12.08 -6.57 -2.89
N HIS A 204 -10.94 -6.65 -2.18
CA HIS A 204 -10.82 -6.14 -0.81
C HIS A 204 -10.52 -4.64 -0.73
N ASP A 205 -10.14 -4.01 -1.85
CA ASP A 205 -9.92 -2.57 -1.93
C ASP A 205 -11.27 -1.84 -2.15
N PRO A 206 -11.37 -0.52 -1.85
CA PRO A 206 -12.59 0.24 -2.09
C PRO A 206 -12.99 0.23 -3.57
N ALA A 207 -14.25 -0.13 -3.87
CA ALA A 207 -14.79 -0.08 -5.23
C ALA A 207 -14.62 1.31 -5.89
N LEU A 208 -14.75 2.38 -5.11
CA LEU A 208 -14.53 3.75 -5.55
C LEU A 208 -13.11 4.00 -6.10
N ALA A 209 -12.12 3.27 -5.60
CA ALA A 209 -10.72 3.42 -6.01
C ALA A 209 -10.34 2.51 -7.20
N MET A 210 -11.27 1.64 -7.66
CA MET A 210 -11.02 0.67 -8.72
C MET A 210 -11.80 0.98 -9.99
N PHE A 211 -13.11 1.22 -9.85
CA PHE A 211 -14.01 1.30 -11.00
C PHE A 211 -14.17 2.71 -11.56
N GLY A 212 -14.00 2.83 -12.89
CA GLY A 212 -14.02 4.08 -13.65
C GLY A 212 -15.20 4.21 -14.62
N GLY A 213 -16.42 3.83 -14.19
CA GLY A 213 -17.64 3.91 -15.01
C GLY A 213 -18.73 2.96 -14.54
#